data_AF-A0A1S9S177-F1
#
_entry.id   AF-A0A1S9S177-F1
#
_cell.length_a   1.000
_cell.length_b   1.000
_cell.length_c   1.000
_cell.angle_alpha   90.00
_cell.angle_beta   90.00
_cell.angle_gamma   90.00
#
_symmetry.space_group_name_H-M   'P 1'
#
loop_
_entity.id
_entity.type
_entity.pdbx_description
1 polymer ?
#
loop_
_entity_poly.entity_id
_entity_poly.type
_entity_poly.pdbx_seq_one_letter_code
_entity_poly.pdbx_strand_id
1 'polypeptide(L)'
;MGIEDLLNKRVLYHYTEGVDWAYEMWYRSPDRVVYRAVSGPLAGRTNYVKAWYQEIYPNKMYKVSWMEETGTIVTQTIDIAEKRLWTFAAFTKGHHENREICRGHKTTHLEQWRELAKIGIQTDRYMVPKSGVIDEILEGPGEHLPEIGDDWPVL
;
A
#
# COMPACT_ATOMS: atom_id res chain seq x y z
N MET A 1 -0.11 -0.28 -24.22
CA MET A 1 -0.47 1.00 -23.57
C MET A 1 -0.95 0.59 -22.19
N GLY A 2 -0.19 0.93 -21.16
CA GLY A 2 -0.38 0.29 -19.87
C GLY A 2 0.42 1.00 -18.80
N ILE A 3 -0.25 1.40 -17.73
CA ILE A 3 0.27 1.85 -16.42
C ILE A 3 1.32 2.98 -16.41
N GLU A 4 1.80 3.45 -17.56
CA GLU A 4 2.80 4.52 -17.72
C GLU A 4 2.40 5.81 -17.00
N ASP A 5 1.10 6.15 -17.00
CA ASP A 5 0.59 7.31 -16.27
C ASP A 5 0.73 7.21 -14.76
N LEU A 6 0.88 5.99 -14.23
CA LEU A 6 1.04 5.71 -12.82
C LEU A 6 2.51 5.56 -12.44
N LEU A 7 3.38 5.12 -13.36
CA LEU A 7 4.78 4.89 -13.06
C LEU A 7 5.49 6.17 -12.63
N ASN A 8 6.33 6.01 -11.61
CA ASN A 8 7.04 7.08 -10.92
C ASN A 8 6.13 8.16 -10.29
N LYS A 9 4.81 7.97 -10.26
CA LYS A 9 3.89 8.89 -9.57
C LYS A 9 3.85 8.59 -8.09
N ARG A 10 3.85 9.66 -7.30
CA ARG A 10 3.64 9.65 -5.86
C ARG A 10 2.32 10.31 -5.54
N VAL A 11 1.46 9.58 -4.85
CA VAL A 11 0.07 9.95 -4.57
C VAL A 11 -0.08 10.10 -3.08
N LEU A 12 -0.55 11.28 -2.67
CA LEU A 12 -0.96 11.57 -1.30
C LEU A 12 -2.47 11.46 -1.26
N TYR A 13 -2.99 10.71 -0.31
CA TYR A 13 -4.41 10.47 -0.21
C TYR A 13 -4.86 10.23 1.22
N HIS A 14 -6.14 10.46 1.46
CA HIS A 14 -6.80 10.11 2.71
C HIS A 14 -8.12 9.38 2.46
N TYR A 15 -8.49 8.53 3.42
CA TYR A 15 -9.77 7.83 3.41
C TYR A 15 -10.88 8.71 3.99
N THR A 16 -12.09 8.62 3.46
CA THR A 16 -13.18 9.58 3.77
C THR A 16 -14.27 9.02 4.69
N GLU A 17 -14.32 7.70 4.89
CA GLU A 17 -15.39 7.03 5.63
C GLU A 17 -15.20 7.08 7.16
N GLY A 18 -15.16 8.30 7.72
CA GLY A 18 -15.13 8.56 9.16
C GLY A 18 -13.84 8.11 9.86
N VAL A 19 -12.75 7.98 9.11
CA VAL A 19 -11.44 7.58 9.62
C VAL A 19 -10.41 8.66 9.30
N ASP A 20 -9.48 8.91 10.22
CA ASP A 20 -8.34 9.80 9.99
C ASP A 20 -7.13 8.97 9.55
N TRP A 21 -7.19 8.45 8.32
CA TRP A 21 -6.16 7.60 7.74
C TRP A 21 -5.64 8.26 6.46
N ALA A 22 -4.41 8.73 6.50
CA ALA A 22 -3.69 9.33 5.39
C ALA A 22 -2.46 8.50 5.01
N TYR A 23 -2.17 8.44 3.73
CA TYR A 23 -1.09 7.64 3.15
C TYR A 23 -0.38 8.41 2.06
N GLU A 24 0.88 8.04 1.88
CA GLU A 24 1.73 8.47 0.79
C GLU A 24 2.22 7.23 0.05
N MET A 25 1.96 7.15 -1.25
CA MET A 25 2.19 5.96 -2.08
C MET A 25 2.96 6.35 -3.33
N TRP A 26 4.10 5.71 -3.58
CA TRP A 26 4.88 5.88 -4.81
C TRP A 26 4.85 4.58 -5.63
N TYR A 27 4.28 4.68 -6.82
CA TYR A 27 4.24 3.60 -7.81
C TYR A 27 5.55 3.58 -8.60
N ARG A 28 6.62 3.16 -7.92
CA ARG A 28 8.02 3.30 -8.36
C ARG A 28 8.30 2.71 -9.75
N SER A 29 7.94 1.44 -9.95
CA SER A 29 8.30 0.67 -11.15
C SER A 29 7.17 -0.27 -11.54
N PRO A 30 7.23 -0.91 -12.73
CA PRO A 30 6.20 -1.83 -13.21
C PRO A 30 5.86 -3.00 -12.27
N ASP A 31 6.67 -3.23 -11.24
CA ASP A 31 6.53 -4.32 -10.29
C ASP A 31 6.82 -3.91 -8.83
N ARG A 32 6.96 -2.61 -8.52
CA ARG A 32 7.22 -2.13 -7.16
C ARG A 32 6.36 -0.94 -6.78
N VAL A 33 5.93 -0.97 -5.53
CA VAL A 33 5.27 0.13 -4.83
C VAL A 33 5.99 0.37 -3.51
N VAL A 34 6.17 1.63 -3.15
CA VAL A 34 6.69 2.08 -1.85
C VAL A 34 5.62 2.93 -1.20
N TYR A 35 5.34 2.73 0.09
CA TYR A 35 4.34 3.54 0.77
C TYR A 35 4.69 3.83 2.22
N ARG A 36 4.05 4.89 2.73
CA ARG A 36 4.08 5.29 4.13
C ARG A 36 2.67 5.56 4.63
N ALA A 37 2.35 5.03 5.80
CA ALA A 37 1.15 5.40 6.55
C ALA A 37 1.45 6.67 7.36
N VAL A 38 0.78 7.77 7.02
CA VAL A 38 0.96 9.09 7.63
C VAL A 38 0.13 9.21 8.91
N SER A 39 -1.13 8.79 8.88
CA SER A 39 -2.02 8.74 10.05
C SER A 39 -2.78 7.40 10.14
N GLY A 40 -3.54 7.23 11.22
CA GLY A 40 -4.30 6.01 11.49
C GLY A 40 -3.53 4.92 12.24
N PRO A 41 -4.08 3.69 12.33
CA PRO A 41 -3.56 2.62 13.20
C PRO A 41 -2.11 2.20 12.90
N LEU A 42 -1.67 2.39 11.66
CA LEU A 42 -0.33 2.04 11.18
C LEU A 42 0.59 3.26 11.00
N ALA A 43 0.23 4.43 11.53
CA ALA A 43 1.03 5.65 11.41
C ALA A 43 2.52 5.39 11.74
N GLY A 44 3.40 5.86 10.86
CA GLY A 44 4.85 5.63 10.94
C GLY A 44 5.34 4.34 10.28
N ARG A 45 4.46 3.47 9.77
CA ARG A 45 4.85 2.33 8.91
C ARG A 45 5.35 2.82 7.56
N THR A 46 6.49 2.30 7.12
CA THR A 46 7.02 2.48 5.77
C THR A 46 7.33 1.11 5.17
N ASN A 47 6.83 0.84 3.97
CA ASN A 47 6.89 -0.47 3.36
C ASN A 47 7.18 -0.38 1.85
N TYR A 48 7.70 -1.47 1.28
CA TYR A 48 7.86 -1.67 -0.14
C TYR A 48 7.51 -3.11 -0.51
N VAL A 49 6.84 -3.28 -1.64
CA VAL A 49 6.22 -4.56 -2.03
C VAL A 49 6.35 -4.79 -3.52
N LYS A 50 6.28 -6.08 -3.89
CA LYS A 50 5.99 -6.45 -5.27
C LYS A 50 4.54 -6.07 -5.59
N ALA A 51 4.33 -5.44 -6.73
CA ALA A 51 3.01 -4.98 -7.16
C ALA A 51 2.63 -5.61 -8.50
N TRP A 52 1.35 -5.90 -8.64
CA TRP A 52 0.73 -6.32 -9.89
C TRP A 52 -0.27 -5.28 -10.33
N TYR A 53 -0.09 -4.77 -11.55
CA TYR A 53 -0.90 -3.69 -12.09
C TYR A 53 -1.86 -4.19 -13.17
N GLN A 54 -3.02 -3.56 -13.27
CA GLN A 54 -3.97 -3.73 -14.36
C GLN A 54 -4.50 -2.35 -14.77
N GLU A 55 -4.44 -2.04 -16.05
CA GLU A 55 -5.21 -0.91 -16.61
C GLU A 55 -6.68 -1.34 -16.70
N ILE A 56 -7.56 -0.59 -16.05
CA ILE A 56 -9.01 -0.84 -16.11
C ILE A 56 -9.65 0.06 -17.16
N TYR A 57 -9.28 1.35 -17.14
CA TYR A 57 -9.73 2.32 -18.12
C TYR A 57 -8.52 3.16 -18.56
N PRO A 58 -8.13 3.10 -19.85
CA PRO A 58 -6.94 3.78 -20.34
C PRO A 58 -6.91 5.26 -19.97
N ASN A 59 -5.75 5.73 -19.51
CA ASN A 59 -5.51 7.12 -19.12
C ASN A 59 -6.37 7.65 -17.96
N LYS A 60 -7.05 6.76 -17.21
CA LYS A 60 -7.96 7.17 -16.14
C LYS A 60 -7.85 6.31 -14.90
N MET A 61 -8.02 4.99 -15.04
CA MET A 61 -8.24 4.11 -13.90
C MET A 61 -7.37 2.86 -13.97
N TYR A 62 -6.68 2.64 -12.86
CA TYR A 62 -5.72 1.56 -12.70
C TYR A 62 -6.04 0.77 -11.44
N LYS A 63 -5.67 -0.51 -11.44
CA LYS A 63 -5.73 -1.38 -10.28
C LYS A 63 -4.33 -1.84 -9.94
N VAL A 64 -4.00 -1.81 -8.65
CA VAL A 64 -2.73 -2.27 -8.11
C VAL A 64 -3.02 -3.22 -6.97
N SER A 65 -2.49 -4.44 -7.06
CA SER A 65 -2.64 -5.47 -6.04
C SER A 65 -1.27 -5.89 -5.53
N TRP A 66 -1.18 -6.23 -4.24
CA TRP A 66 0.06 -6.75 -3.63
C TRP A 66 -0.23 -7.66 -2.44
N MET A 67 0.79 -8.42 -2.06
CA MET A 67 0.84 -9.19 -0.82
C MET A 67 2.02 -8.68 0.02
N GLU A 68 1.79 -8.50 1.31
CA GLU A 68 2.82 -8.07 2.27
C GLU A 68 3.40 -9.25 3.05
N GLU A 69 4.56 -9.07 3.65
CA GLU A 69 5.23 -10.08 4.48
C GLU A 69 4.46 -10.44 5.73
N THR A 70 3.54 -9.57 6.16
CA THR A 70 2.56 -9.85 7.22
C THR A 70 1.45 -10.80 6.77
N GLY A 71 1.45 -11.21 5.51
CA GLY A 71 0.41 -11.98 4.85
C GLY A 71 -0.82 -11.16 4.45
N THR A 72 -0.85 -9.86 4.73
CA THR A 72 -1.92 -8.95 4.31
C THR A 72 -1.99 -8.87 2.79
N ILE A 73 -3.19 -8.98 2.24
CA ILE A 73 -3.45 -8.81 0.80
C ILE A 73 -4.14 -7.47 0.63
N VAL A 74 -3.67 -6.67 -0.32
CA VAL A 74 -4.27 -5.37 -0.64
C VAL A 74 -4.53 -5.28 -2.12
N THR A 75 -5.63 -4.63 -2.46
CA THR A 75 -5.95 -4.19 -3.80
C THR A 75 -6.45 -2.77 -3.73
N GLN A 76 -5.89 -1.90 -4.55
CA GLN A 76 -6.30 -0.52 -4.69
C GLN A 76 -6.67 -0.25 -6.14
N THR A 77 -7.85 0.32 -6.34
CA THR A 77 -8.26 0.92 -7.60
C THR A 77 -8.10 2.42 -7.47
N ILE A 78 -7.38 3.03 -8.40
CA ILE A 78 -7.07 4.47 -8.42
C ILE A 78 -7.62 5.09 -9.70
N ASP A 79 -8.41 6.14 -9.56
CA ASP A 79 -8.86 7.00 -10.64
C ASP A 79 -8.09 8.32 -10.55
N ILE A 80 -7.10 8.49 -11.43
CA ILE A 80 -6.23 9.66 -11.44
C ILE A 80 -6.92 10.89 -12.02
N ALA A 81 -7.95 10.72 -12.85
CA ALA A 81 -8.68 11.83 -13.45
C ALA A 81 -9.67 12.45 -12.46
N GLU A 82 -10.40 11.61 -11.72
CA GLU A 82 -11.38 12.06 -10.73
C GLU A 82 -10.79 12.26 -9.33
N LYS A 83 -9.49 11.95 -9.14
CA LYS A 83 -8.80 12.00 -7.84
C LYS A 83 -9.49 11.16 -6.76
N ARG A 84 -9.84 9.91 -7.08
CA ARG A 84 -10.50 8.98 -6.15
C ARG A 84 -9.78 7.65 -6.11
N LEU A 85 -9.94 6.95 -4.99
CA LEU A 85 -9.47 5.57 -4.88
C LEU A 85 -10.38 4.71 -4.01
N TRP A 86 -10.27 3.40 -4.23
CA TRP A 86 -10.96 2.37 -3.47
C TRP A 86 -9.95 1.32 -3.09
N THR A 87 -9.83 1.02 -1.81
CA THR A 87 -8.92 0.01 -1.30
C THR A 87 -9.71 -1.09 -0.64
N PHE A 88 -9.30 -2.32 -0.93
CA PHE A 88 -9.68 -3.50 -0.18
C PHE A 88 -8.42 -4.11 0.41
N ALA A 89 -8.35 -4.16 1.73
CA ALA A 89 -7.28 -4.83 2.45
C ALA A 89 -7.86 -5.99 3.28
N ALA A 90 -7.16 -7.12 3.28
CA ALA A 90 -7.50 -8.30 4.06
C ALA A 90 -6.32 -8.61 5.01
N PHE A 91 -6.37 -8.01 6.20
CA PHE A 91 -5.31 -8.16 7.20
C PHE A 91 -5.33 -9.57 7.78
N THR A 92 -4.18 -10.22 7.93
CA THR A 92 -4.09 -11.46 8.72
C THR A 92 -4.43 -11.19 10.17
N LYS A 93 -4.83 -12.22 10.92
CA LYS A 93 -5.08 -12.11 12.36
C LYS A 93 -3.85 -11.55 13.09
N GLY A 94 -2.67 -12.10 12.81
CA GLY A 94 -1.40 -11.61 13.36
C GLY A 94 -1.18 -10.12 13.12
N HIS A 95 -1.35 -9.64 11.89
CA HIS A 95 -1.24 -8.21 11.60
C HIS A 95 -2.29 -7.39 12.38
N HIS A 96 -3.56 -7.78 12.28
CA HIS A 96 -4.67 -6.99 12.83
C HIS A 96 -4.58 -6.82 14.35
N GLU A 97 -4.24 -7.88 15.08
CA GLU A 97 -4.17 -7.87 16.55
C GLU A 97 -2.85 -7.29 17.08
N ASN A 98 -1.79 -7.22 16.24
CA ASN A 98 -0.45 -6.80 16.66
C ASN A 98 0.11 -5.62 15.84
N ARG A 99 -0.75 -4.67 15.45
CA ARG A 99 -0.42 -3.53 14.57
C ARG A 99 0.79 -2.70 14.99
N GLU A 100 1.08 -2.63 16.29
CA GLU A 100 2.24 -1.90 16.81
C GLU A 100 3.57 -2.43 16.27
N ILE A 101 3.69 -3.76 16.11
CA ILE A 101 4.88 -4.42 15.51
C ILE A 101 5.00 -4.08 14.01
N CYS A 102 3.89 -3.69 13.37
CA CYS A 102 3.85 -3.32 11.97
C CYS A 102 4.31 -1.87 11.70
N ARG A 103 4.65 -1.08 12.73
CA ARG A 103 5.14 0.30 12.57
C ARG A 103 6.64 0.33 12.24
N GLY A 104 7.11 1.47 11.72
CA GLY A 104 8.50 1.65 11.30
C GLY A 104 8.80 1.09 9.91
N HIS A 105 10.09 1.04 9.57
CA HIS A 105 10.56 0.64 8.25
C HIS A 105 10.62 -0.89 8.11
N LYS A 106 10.17 -1.42 6.96
CA LYS A 106 10.16 -2.87 6.67
C LYS A 106 11.48 -3.56 6.96
N THR A 107 12.62 -2.97 6.57
CA THR A 107 13.93 -3.65 6.72
C THR A 107 14.31 -3.91 8.18
N THR A 108 13.80 -3.13 9.14
CA THR A 108 14.10 -3.34 10.56
C THR A 108 13.12 -4.31 11.24
N HIS A 109 12.00 -4.65 10.59
CA HIS A 109 10.93 -5.49 11.15
C HIS A 109 10.59 -6.72 10.29
N LEU A 110 11.37 -6.99 9.24
CA LEU A 110 11.04 -7.97 8.20
C LEU A 110 10.74 -9.37 8.76
N GLU A 111 11.61 -9.86 9.66
CA GLU A 111 11.43 -11.18 10.27
C GLU A 111 10.19 -11.23 11.17
N GLN A 112 9.96 -10.19 11.97
CA GLN A 112 8.77 -10.09 12.83
C GLN A 112 7.49 -10.08 11.99
N TRP A 113 7.47 -9.36 10.87
CA TRP A 113 6.31 -9.35 9.98
C TRP A 113 6.02 -10.73 9.39
N ARG A 114 7.05 -11.49 9.02
CA ARG A 114 6.89 -12.87 8.55
C ARG A 114 6.33 -13.80 9.63
N GLU A 115 6.71 -13.60 10.88
CA GLU A 115 6.12 -14.36 11.99
C GLU A 115 4.63 -14.02 12.19
N LEU A 116 4.23 -12.76 12.03
CA LEU A 116 2.81 -12.36 12.10
C LEU A 116 1.95 -13.07 11.04
N ALA A 117 2.50 -13.33 9.86
CA ALA A 117 1.78 -14.04 8.79
C ALA A 117 1.40 -15.48 9.15
N LYS A 118 2.05 -16.08 10.15
CA LYS A 118 1.80 -17.45 10.60
C LYS A 118 0.69 -17.54 11.67
N ILE A 119 0.18 -16.40 12.14
CA ILE A 119 -0.83 -16.35 13.20
C ILE A 119 -2.23 -16.35 12.59
N GLY A 120 -3.04 -17.34 12.98
CA GLY A 120 -4.42 -17.54 12.50
C GLY A 120 -4.49 -18.31 11.20
N ILE A 121 -5.70 -18.37 10.63
CA ILE A 121 -5.98 -19.00 9.34
C ILE A 121 -6.58 -18.00 8.35
N GLN A 122 -6.74 -18.40 7.08
CA GLN A 122 -7.19 -17.49 6.01
C GLN A 122 -8.56 -16.85 6.27
N THR A 123 -9.45 -17.56 6.97
CA THR A 123 -10.79 -17.06 7.32
C THR A 123 -10.80 -16.13 8.53
N ASP A 124 -9.68 -16.02 9.27
CA ASP A 124 -9.55 -15.08 10.41
C ASP A 124 -9.23 -13.65 9.95
N ARG A 125 -9.14 -13.41 8.64
CA ARG A 125 -8.73 -12.12 8.10
C ARG A 125 -9.72 -11.02 8.46
N TYR A 126 -9.17 -9.87 8.84
CA TYR A 126 -9.95 -8.66 9.06
C TYR A 126 -10.03 -7.87 7.75
N MET A 127 -11.25 -7.78 7.23
CA MET A 127 -11.54 -7.20 5.91
C MET A 127 -11.83 -5.71 6.02
N VAL A 128 -11.15 -4.90 5.22
CA VAL A 128 -11.22 -3.43 5.26
C VAL A 128 -11.44 -2.89 3.85
N PRO A 129 -12.71 -2.76 3.42
CA PRO A 129 -13.06 -1.93 2.28
C PRO A 129 -13.07 -0.45 2.71
N LYS A 130 -12.38 0.41 1.97
CA LYS A 130 -12.38 1.86 2.19
C LYS A 130 -12.30 2.66 0.90
N SER A 131 -13.08 3.74 0.85
CA SER A 131 -13.00 4.77 -0.18
C SER A 131 -12.13 5.94 0.28
N GLY A 132 -11.37 6.53 -0.63
CA GLY A 132 -10.53 7.68 -0.37
C GLY A 132 -10.50 8.68 -1.52
N VAL A 133 -9.90 9.83 -1.24
CA VAL A 133 -9.67 10.91 -2.21
C VAL A 133 -8.19 11.19 -2.31
N ILE A 134 -7.75 11.56 -3.51
CA ILE A 134 -6.36 11.91 -3.79
C ILE A 134 -6.22 13.41 -3.58
N ASP A 135 -5.33 13.78 -2.68
CA ASP A 135 -5.00 15.18 -2.42
C ASP A 135 -4.07 15.69 -3.54
N GLU A 136 -2.96 14.96 -3.75
CA GLU A 136 -1.90 15.35 -4.67
C GLU A 136 -1.36 14.16 -5.46
N ILE A 137 -0.94 14.44 -6.71
CA ILE A 137 -0.19 13.52 -7.57
C ILE A 137 1.10 14.24 -7.97
N LEU A 138 2.22 13.68 -7.54
CA LEU A 138 3.57 14.22 -7.68
C LEU A 138 4.45 13.18 -8.37
N GLU A 139 5.72 13.50 -8.61
CA GLU A 139 6.71 12.57 -9.17
C GLU A 139 7.82 12.24 -8.17
N GLY A 140 8.38 11.04 -8.31
CA GLY A 140 9.50 10.57 -7.51
C GLY A 140 9.15 10.24 -6.05
N PRO A 141 10.14 9.77 -5.27
CA PRO A 141 9.92 9.31 -3.89
C PRO A 141 9.55 10.43 -2.91
N GLY A 142 9.86 11.69 -3.24
CA GLY A 142 9.73 12.81 -2.30
C GLY A 142 10.76 12.72 -1.18
N GLU A 143 10.51 13.41 -0.06
CA GLU A 143 11.44 13.48 1.07
C GLU A 143 11.35 12.25 1.99
N HIS A 144 10.18 11.61 2.04
CA HIS A 144 9.86 10.68 3.12
C HIS A 144 9.83 9.21 2.74
N LEU A 145 9.65 8.90 1.45
CA LEU A 145 9.71 7.51 0.99
C LEU A 145 11.16 7.14 0.68
N PRO A 146 11.62 5.96 1.11
CA PRO A 146 12.97 5.50 0.82
C PRO A 146 13.11 5.19 -0.67
N GLU A 147 14.27 5.51 -1.23
CA GLU A 147 14.71 4.89 -2.48
C GLU A 147 15.10 3.44 -2.22
N ILE A 148 14.46 2.52 -2.93
CA ILE A 148 14.72 1.08 -2.82
C ILE A 148 15.51 0.57 -4.03
N GLY A 149 16.37 -0.42 -3.80
CA GLY A 149 17.02 -1.19 -4.86
C GLY A 149 16.08 -2.23 -5.49
N ASP A 150 16.33 -2.60 -6.74
CA ASP A 150 15.55 -3.64 -7.43
C ASP A 150 15.78 -5.04 -6.83
N ASP A 151 16.94 -5.23 -6.20
CA ASP A 151 17.39 -6.44 -5.51
C ASP A 151 16.83 -6.59 -4.08
N TRP A 152 16.13 -5.56 -3.57
CA TRP A 152 15.55 -5.60 -2.23
C TRP A 152 14.43 -6.66 -2.13
N PRO A 153 14.37 -7.43 -1.02
CA PRO A 153 13.49 -8.57 -0.91
C PRO A 153 12.01 -8.20 -0.84
N VAL A 154 11.22 -8.81 -1.71
CA VAL A 154 9.75 -8.75 -1.76
C VAL A 154 9.20 -10.17 -1.89
N LEU A 155 7.90 -10.36 -1.58
CA LEU A 155 7.19 -11.60 -1.88
C LEU A 155 6.91 -11.78 -3.39
#